data_AF-A0A7S4ABB7-F1
#
_entry.id   AF-A0A7S4ABB7-F1
#
_cell.length_a   1.000
_cell.length_b   1.000
_cell.length_c   1.000
_cell.angle_alpha   90.00
_cell.angle_beta   90.00
_cell.angle_gamma   90.00
#
_symmetry.space_group_name_H-M   'P 1'
#
loop_
_entity.id
_entity.type
_entity.pdbx_description
1 polymer ?
#
loop_
_entity_poly.entity_id
_entity_poly.type
_entity_poly.pdbx_seq_one_letter_code
_entity_poly.pdbx_strand_id
1 'polypeptide(L)'
;MYAGNVLGKVVAKPGPNGNDRKVLSIRPTCFDKAELIDSSSIDVETLEGVVQAFDKAEWVGESVSKSDRPDLSSASVVVSGGRGIKSGDNFPILEALADKLGAAVGASRAAVDAGFCPNDWQVGQTGKVVAPDLYIAAGISGAIQHLSGMKDSKVIVAINTDGEAPIFQVADYGLKQDLFEAIPELTEKM
;
A
#
# COMPACT_ATOMS: atom_id res chain seq x y z
N MET A 1 10.60 11.61 -10.53
CA MET A 1 10.21 11.63 -11.96
C MET A 1 10.57 10.30 -12.60
N TYR A 2 10.04 9.96 -13.79
CA TYR A 2 10.34 8.68 -14.48
C TYR A 2 10.18 7.43 -13.61
N ALA A 3 8.99 7.22 -13.02
CA ALA A 3 8.68 6.09 -12.14
C ALA A 3 9.64 5.92 -10.93
N GLY A 4 10.30 7.00 -10.50
CA GLY A 4 11.23 6.99 -9.37
C GLY A 4 12.70 6.81 -9.76
N ASN A 5 13.01 6.63 -11.04
CA ASN A 5 14.38 6.49 -11.53
C ASN A 5 15.16 7.82 -11.57
N VAL A 6 14.46 8.95 -11.49
CA VAL A 6 15.08 10.28 -11.51
C VAL A 6 14.59 11.11 -10.32
N LEU A 7 15.53 11.57 -9.52
CA LEU A 7 15.33 12.58 -8.48
C LEU A 7 15.56 13.97 -9.07
N GLY A 8 14.70 14.92 -8.72
CA GLY A 8 14.88 16.31 -9.13
C GLY A 8 14.49 17.24 -7.98
N LYS A 9 15.30 18.27 -7.79
CA LYS A 9 15.01 19.36 -6.86
C LYS A 9 14.28 20.46 -7.63
N VAL A 10 13.07 20.79 -7.19
CA VAL A 10 12.26 21.87 -7.77
C VAL A 10 12.23 23.03 -6.78
N VAL A 11 12.45 24.24 -7.27
CA VAL A 11 12.33 25.48 -6.47
C VAL A 11 11.13 26.25 -7.00
N ALA A 12 10.11 26.40 -6.17
CA ALA A 12 8.95 27.21 -6.51
C ALA A 12 9.31 28.70 -6.43
N LYS A 13 9.30 29.38 -7.57
CA LYS A 13 9.57 30.82 -7.65
C LYS A 13 8.44 31.63 -6.96
N PRO A 14 8.70 32.88 -6.52
CA PRO A 14 7.67 33.79 -6.04
C PRO A 14 6.49 33.87 -7.00
N GLY A 15 5.26 33.96 -6.45
CA GLY A 15 4.07 34.02 -7.29
C GLY A 15 3.82 35.43 -7.85
N PRO A 16 3.02 35.55 -8.93
CA PRO A 16 2.67 36.86 -9.47
C PRO A 16 1.92 37.69 -8.43
N ASN A 17 2.14 39.01 -8.48
CA ASN A 17 1.46 40.00 -7.63
C ASN A 17 1.64 39.80 -6.11
N GLY A 18 2.79 39.27 -5.67
CA GLY A 18 3.12 39.09 -4.25
C GLY A 18 2.39 37.93 -3.57
N ASN A 19 1.70 37.08 -4.31
CA ASN A 19 1.07 35.89 -3.76
C ASN A 19 2.07 34.71 -3.72
N ASP A 20 2.73 34.53 -2.58
CA ASP A 20 3.76 33.51 -2.42
C ASP A 20 3.27 32.15 -1.92
N ARG A 21 1.95 31.93 -1.83
CA ARG A 21 1.38 30.64 -1.41
C ARG A 21 1.84 29.50 -2.34
N LYS A 22 2.37 28.43 -1.76
CA LYS A 22 2.82 27.23 -2.49
C LYS A 22 1.89 26.07 -2.18
N VAL A 23 1.51 25.33 -3.21
CA VAL A 23 0.73 24.10 -3.07
C VAL A 23 1.64 22.93 -3.45
N LEU A 24 1.76 21.97 -2.54
CA LEU A 24 2.53 20.74 -2.75
C LEU A 24 1.64 19.56 -2.43
N SER A 25 1.66 18.52 -3.26
CA SER A 25 1.20 17.20 -2.86
C SER A 25 2.38 16.43 -2.27
N ILE A 26 2.14 15.80 -1.13
CA ILE A 26 3.15 15.03 -0.41
C ILE A 26 2.72 13.57 -0.42
N ARG A 27 3.67 12.67 -0.71
CA ARG A 27 3.41 11.23 -0.59
C ARG A 27 3.28 10.90 0.91
N PRO A 28 2.15 10.34 1.37
CA PRO A 28 1.90 10.12 2.80
C PRO A 28 2.94 9.24 3.48
N THR A 29 3.52 8.29 2.76
CA THR A 29 4.49 7.31 3.29
C THR A 29 5.93 7.83 3.39
N CYS A 30 6.21 9.09 3.01
CA CYS A 30 7.59 9.60 2.98
C CYS A 30 8.08 10.19 4.31
N PHE A 31 7.22 10.30 5.32
CA PHE A 31 7.54 10.93 6.60
C PHE A 31 6.98 10.11 7.75
N ASP A 32 7.72 10.07 8.86
CA ASP A 32 7.22 9.51 10.10
C ASP A 32 6.06 10.35 10.65
N LYS A 33 5.16 9.69 11.39
CA LYS A 33 4.08 10.37 12.09
C LYS A 33 4.68 11.34 13.12
N ALA A 34 4.16 12.57 13.15
CA ALA A 34 4.53 13.54 14.17
C ALA A 34 4.12 13.05 15.57
N GLU A 35 4.90 13.43 16.58
CA GLU A 35 4.55 13.17 17.98
C GLU A 35 3.24 13.87 18.36
N LEU A 36 2.44 13.21 19.20
CA LEU A 36 1.22 13.80 19.72
C LEU A 36 1.58 14.83 20.78
N ILE A 37 1.07 16.05 20.61
CA ILE A 37 1.18 17.15 21.58
C ILE A 37 -0.17 17.41 22.24
N ASP A 38 -0.14 18.01 23.43
CA ASP A 38 -1.37 18.53 24.05
C ASP A 38 -1.97 19.62 23.15
N SER A 39 -3.28 19.54 22.89
CA SER A 39 -3.99 20.46 22.01
C SER A 39 -4.38 21.77 22.71
N SER A 40 -4.09 21.91 24.00
CA SER A 40 -4.48 23.08 24.81
C SER A 40 -3.93 24.42 24.32
N SER A 41 -2.85 24.42 23.53
CA SER A 41 -2.21 25.61 22.97
C SER A 41 -2.43 25.81 21.47
N ILE A 42 -3.38 25.11 20.86
CA ILE A 42 -3.66 25.21 19.42
C ILE A 42 -4.80 26.19 19.18
N ASP A 43 -4.52 27.28 18.49
CA ASP A 43 -5.54 28.23 18.04
C ASP A 43 -6.43 27.59 16.97
N VAL A 44 -7.73 27.48 17.23
CA VAL A 44 -8.72 26.98 16.29
C VAL A 44 -9.52 28.15 15.72
N GLU A 45 -9.35 28.41 14.43
CA GLU A 45 -10.11 29.42 13.70
C GLU A 45 -11.23 28.75 12.90
N THR A 46 -12.47 29.21 13.07
CA THR A 46 -13.59 28.79 12.22
C THR A 46 -13.66 29.70 11.00
N LEU A 47 -13.53 29.13 9.80
CA LEU A 47 -13.71 29.88 8.56
C LEU A 47 -15.20 30.01 8.25
N GLU A 48 -15.73 31.24 8.29
CA GLU A 48 -17.10 31.55 7.90
C GLU A 48 -17.21 31.70 6.38
N GLY A 49 -18.06 30.88 5.74
CA GLY A 49 -18.36 30.97 4.31
C GLY A 49 -18.79 29.64 3.70
N VAL A 50 -19.81 29.65 2.84
CA VAL A 50 -20.18 28.48 2.05
C VAL A 50 -19.10 28.32 0.97
N VAL A 51 -18.27 27.28 1.08
CA VAL A 51 -17.47 26.82 -0.05
C VAL A 51 -18.45 26.54 -1.17
N GLN A 52 -18.39 27.33 -2.25
CA GLN A 52 -19.32 27.17 -3.36
C GLN A 52 -19.17 25.74 -3.88
N ALA A 53 -20.22 24.93 -3.71
CA ALA A 53 -20.19 23.53 -4.09
C ALA A 53 -19.88 23.44 -5.58
N PHE A 54 -19.02 22.49 -5.96
CA PHE A 54 -18.68 22.26 -7.35
C PHE A 54 -19.94 21.75 -8.08
N ASP A 55 -20.57 22.61 -8.88
CA ASP A 55 -21.87 22.40 -9.50
C ASP A 55 -21.87 21.41 -10.67
N LYS A 56 -20.70 20.92 -11.06
CA LYS A 56 -20.51 19.96 -12.17
C LYS A 56 -20.33 18.51 -11.72
N ALA A 57 -20.28 18.24 -10.42
CA ALA A 57 -20.21 16.88 -9.90
C ALA A 57 -21.23 16.69 -8.78
N GLU A 58 -21.96 15.58 -8.84
CA GLU A 58 -22.90 15.17 -7.80
C GLU A 58 -22.39 13.87 -7.17
N TRP A 59 -22.39 13.82 -5.84
CA TRP A 59 -22.15 12.57 -5.13
C TRP A 59 -23.40 11.69 -5.22
N VAL A 60 -23.27 10.54 -5.88
CA VAL A 60 -24.39 9.60 -6.07
C VAL A 60 -24.40 8.51 -5.00
N GLY A 61 -23.22 8.14 -4.49
CA GLY A 61 -23.06 7.10 -3.48
C GLY A 61 -21.61 6.64 -3.36
N GLU A 62 -21.33 5.87 -2.31
CA GLU A 62 -20.08 5.14 -2.15
C GLU A 62 -20.36 3.70 -1.69
N SER A 63 -19.50 2.77 -2.11
CA SER A 63 -19.52 1.39 -1.62
C SER A 63 -18.24 1.13 -0.83
N VAL A 64 -18.28 1.35 0.48
CA VAL A 64 -17.14 1.05 1.35
C VAL A 64 -17.11 -0.45 1.62
N SER A 65 -15.99 -1.09 1.27
CA SER A 65 -15.68 -2.45 1.66
C SER A 65 -15.51 -2.50 3.19
N LYS A 66 -16.53 -2.96 3.91
CA LYS A 66 -16.43 -3.25 5.35
C LYS A 66 -15.58 -4.49 5.54
N SER A 67 -14.40 -4.31 6.11
CA SER A 67 -13.54 -5.39 6.57
C SER A 67 -13.18 -5.14 8.03
N ASP A 68 -13.09 -6.22 8.81
CA ASP A 68 -12.51 -6.16 10.16
C ASP A 68 -10.98 -5.98 10.12
N ARG A 69 -10.38 -6.06 8.93
CA ARG A 69 -8.94 -5.90 8.69
C ARG A 69 -8.58 -4.43 8.43
N PRO A 70 -7.35 -4.01 8.78
CA PRO A 70 -6.88 -2.66 8.49
C PRO A 70 -6.94 -2.32 7.00
N ASP A 71 -7.14 -1.04 6.66
CA ASP A 71 -6.95 -0.60 5.27
C ASP A 71 -5.47 -0.69 4.89
N LEU A 72 -5.21 -1.19 3.68
CA LEU A 72 -3.88 -1.36 3.09
C LEU A 72 -2.99 -0.12 3.20
N SER A 73 -3.55 1.07 3.06
CA SER A 73 -2.79 2.33 3.06
C SER A 73 -2.29 2.72 4.46
N SER A 74 -2.85 2.10 5.51
CA SER A 74 -2.58 2.41 6.92
C SER A 74 -2.05 1.24 7.74
N ALA A 75 -2.03 0.04 7.16
CA ALA A 75 -1.64 -1.18 7.85
C ALA A 75 -0.14 -1.21 8.17
N SER A 76 0.21 -1.61 9.40
CA SER A 76 1.60 -1.86 9.81
C SER A 76 2.15 -3.17 9.24
N VAL A 77 1.27 -4.12 8.92
CA VAL A 77 1.62 -5.41 8.30
C VAL A 77 0.73 -5.63 7.08
N VAL A 78 1.33 -6.08 5.98
CA VAL A 78 0.60 -6.46 4.75
C VAL A 78 1.00 -7.87 4.33
N VAL A 79 0.03 -8.75 4.20
CA VAL A 79 0.18 -10.08 3.60
C VAL A 79 -0.38 -10.03 2.18
N SER A 80 0.49 -10.12 1.18
CA SER A 80 0.12 -9.90 -0.22
C SER A 80 0.28 -11.15 -1.08
N GLY A 81 -0.77 -11.44 -1.86
CA GLY A 81 -0.82 -12.55 -2.83
C GLY A 81 -0.53 -12.14 -4.26
N GLY A 82 0.24 -12.96 -4.99
CA GLY A 82 0.49 -12.80 -6.41
C GLY A 82 -0.30 -13.79 -7.28
N ARG A 83 0.02 -13.81 -8.58
CA ARG A 83 -0.54 -14.81 -9.51
C ARG A 83 -0.21 -16.25 -9.10
N GLY A 84 0.84 -16.45 -8.31
CA GLY A 84 1.19 -17.74 -7.72
C GLY A 84 0.10 -18.36 -6.83
N ILE A 85 -0.90 -17.59 -6.38
CA ILE A 85 -2.06 -18.08 -5.62
C ILE A 85 -3.03 -18.95 -6.45
N LYS A 86 -2.93 -18.89 -7.79
CA LYS A 86 -3.66 -19.70 -8.79
C LYS A 86 -5.18 -19.53 -8.86
N SER A 87 -5.88 -19.22 -7.75
CA SER A 87 -7.33 -19.02 -7.70
C SER A 87 -7.70 -18.07 -6.55
N GLY A 88 -8.87 -17.42 -6.65
CA GLY A 88 -9.48 -16.67 -5.55
C GLY A 88 -9.82 -17.56 -4.34
N ASP A 89 -10.18 -18.82 -4.57
CA ASP A 89 -10.52 -19.79 -3.51
C ASP A 89 -9.34 -20.12 -2.58
N ASN A 90 -8.12 -19.76 -2.99
CA ASN A 90 -6.89 -19.99 -2.25
C ASN A 90 -6.46 -18.77 -1.42
N PHE A 91 -7.04 -17.58 -1.65
CA PHE A 91 -6.77 -16.39 -0.82
C PHE A 91 -7.04 -16.58 0.68
N PRO A 92 -8.00 -17.42 1.13
CA PRO A 92 -8.19 -17.71 2.55
C PRO A 92 -6.92 -18.16 3.29
N ILE A 93 -5.94 -18.77 2.60
CA ILE A 93 -4.65 -19.12 3.20
C ILE A 93 -3.86 -17.87 3.62
N LEU A 94 -3.88 -16.82 2.79
CA LEU A 94 -3.24 -15.54 3.10
C LEU A 94 -4.03 -14.75 4.14
N GLU A 95 -5.36 -14.82 4.06
CA GLU A 95 -6.25 -14.21 5.04
C GLU A 95 -6.04 -14.76 6.45
N ALA A 96 -5.89 -16.09 6.59
CA ALA A 96 -5.64 -16.72 7.89
C ALA A 96 -4.34 -16.22 8.54
N LEU A 97 -3.28 -16.06 7.75
CA LEU A 97 -2.03 -15.45 8.23
C LEU A 97 -2.23 -13.97 8.58
N ALA A 98 -2.97 -13.23 7.74
CA ALA A 98 -3.25 -11.83 7.99
C ALA A 98 -4.02 -11.62 9.29
N ASP A 99 -5.01 -12.47 9.56
CA ASP A 99 -5.83 -12.42 10.77
C ASP A 99 -4.99 -12.67 12.03
N LYS A 100 -4.06 -13.64 12.00
CA LYS A 100 -3.12 -13.85 13.12
C LYS A 100 -2.19 -12.66 13.37
N LEU A 101 -1.82 -11.95 12.31
CA LEU A 101 -0.91 -10.80 12.37
C LEU A 101 -1.60 -9.46 12.61
N GLY A 102 -2.94 -9.41 12.59
CA GLY A 102 -3.68 -8.14 12.53
C GLY A 102 -3.32 -7.33 11.28
N ALA A 103 -3.02 -8.01 10.17
CA ALA A 103 -2.51 -7.42 8.94
C ALA A 103 -3.63 -7.08 7.94
N ALA A 104 -3.32 -6.18 7.01
CA ALA A 104 -4.12 -6.03 5.80
C ALA A 104 -3.76 -7.12 4.76
N VAL A 105 -4.71 -7.43 3.89
CA VAL A 105 -4.51 -8.34 2.76
C VAL A 105 -4.29 -7.53 1.49
N GLY A 106 -3.20 -7.83 0.79
CA GLY A 106 -2.83 -7.21 -0.48
C GLY A 106 -2.83 -8.19 -1.65
N ALA A 107 -2.77 -7.65 -2.85
CA ALA A 107 -2.62 -8.41 -4.07
C ALA A 107 -1.83 -7.68 -5.14
N SER A 108 -1.10 -8.44 -5.96
CA SER A 108 -0.55 -7.91 -7.21
C SER A 108 -1.65 -7.66 -8.24
N ARG A 109 -1.43 -6.70 -9.15
CA ARG A 109 -2.31 -6.50 -10.31
C ARG A 109 -2.54 -7.80 -11.11
N ALA A 110 -1.53 -8.66 -11.22
CA ALA A 110 -1.64 -9.91 -11.96
C ALA A 110 -2.66 -10.91 -11.37
N ALA A 111 -2.99 -10.80 -10.07
CA ALA A 111 -4.03 -11.57 -9.39
C ALA A 111 -5.40 -10.90 -9.52
N VAL A 112 -5.46 -9.56 -9.45
CA VAL A 112 -6.69 -8.79 -9.67
C VAL A 112 -7.21 -8.95 -11.10
N ASP A 113 -6.32 -8.78 -12.09
CA ASP A 113 -6.64 -8.95 -13.51
C ASP A 113 -7.08 -10.40 -13.82
N ALA A 114 -6.70 -11.38 -12.99
CA ALA A 114 -7.12 -12.77 -13.09
C ALA A 114 -8.44 -13.08 -12.34
N GLY A 115 -9.03 -12.08 -11.68
CA GLY A 115 -10.27 -12.22 -10.93
C GLY A 115 -10.14 -12.93 -9.58
N PHE A 116 -8.92 -13.06 -9.03
CA PHE A 116 -8.70 -13.78 -7.78
C PHE A 116 -9.05 -12.96 -6.53
N CYS A 117 -9.09 -11.63 -6.65
CA CYS A 117 -9.27 -10.70 -5.54
C CYS A 117 -9.79 -9.35 -6.05
N PRO A 118 -10.41 -8.52 -5.19
CA PRO A 118 -10.92 -7.22 -5.57
C PRO A 118 -9.80 -6.21 -5.88
N ASN A 119 -10.13 -5.16 -6.65
CA ASN A 119 -9.19 -4.10 -6.99
C ASN A 119 -8.70 -3.30 -5.77
N ASP A 120 -9.52 -3.21 -4.72
CA ASP A 120 -9.17 -2.54 -3.45
C ASP A 120 -7.92 -3.12 -2.78
N TRP A 121 -7.59 -4.38 -3.10
CA TRP A 121 -6.42 -5.07 -2.57
C TRP A 121 -5.16 -4.82 -3.40
N GLN A 122 -5.28 -4.18 -4.57
CA GLN A 122 -4.17 -4.03 -5.51
C GLN A 122 -3.07 -3.13 -4.93
N VAL A 123 -1.85 -3.67 -4.85
CA VAL A 123 -0.62 -2.92 -4.53
C VAL A 123 0.20 -2.69 -5.80
N GLY A 124 0.75 -1.48 -5.96
CA GLY A 124 1.63 -1.13 -7.07
C GLY A 124 1.37 0.26 -7.65
N GLN A 125 2.04 0.57 -8.77
CA GLN A 125 2.00 1.88 -9.44
C GLN A 125 0.58 2.35 -9.79
N THR A 126 -0.29 1.40 -10.17
CA THR A 126 -1.69 1.64 -10.55
C THR A 126 -2.67 1.20 -9.46
N GLY A 127 -2.17 0.82 -8.29
CA GLY A 127 -2.97 0.44 -7.12
C GLY A 127 -2.62 1.35 -5.93
N LYS A 128 -2.76 0.80 -4.72
CA LYS A 128 -2.33 1.47 -3.49
C LYS A 128 -0.80 1.41 -3.37
N VAL A 129 -0.22 2.52 -2.92
CA VAL A 129 1.17 2.60 -2.49
C VAL A 129 1.16 2.46 -0.97
N VAL A 130 1.91 1.48 -0.46
CA VAL A 130 1.97 1.12 0.95
C VAL A 130 3.42 1.14 1.43
N ALA A 131 3.62 1.40 2.72
CA ALA A 131 4.92 1.34 3.37
C ALA A 131 4.78 0.77 4.80
N PRO A 132 4.32 -0.49 4.93
CA PRO A 132 4.18 -1.15 6.22
C PRO A 132 5.54 -1.39 6.91
N ASP A 133 5.49 -1.71 8.19
CA ASP A 133 6.63 -2.24 8.93
C ASP A 133 7.04 -3.63 8.40
N LEU A 134 6.06 -4.45 8.00
CA LEU A 134 6.28 -5.77 7.42
C LEU A 134 5.41 -6.00 6.17
N TYR A 135 6.05 -6.42 5.07
CA TYR A 135 5.39 -6.82 3.84
C TYR A 135 5.75 -8.27 3.49
N ILE A 136 4.76 -9.16 3.44
CA ILE A 136 4.93 -10.55 3.03
C ILE A 136 4.41 -10.72 1.61
N ALA A 137 5.30 -11.01 0.67
CA ALA A 137 5.00 -11.21 -0.75
C ALA A 137 4.96 -12.72 -1.09
N ALA A 138 3.76 -13.29 -1.17
CA ALA A 138 3.55 -14.71 -1.47
C ALA A 138 3.17 -14.93 -2.94
N GLY A 139 4.03 -15.63 -3.69
CA GLY A 139 3.78 -15.94 -5.10
C GLY A 139 3.77 -14.72 -6.02
N ILE A 140 4.49 -13.66 -5.66
CA ILE A 140 4.64 -12.41 -6.42
C ILE A 140 6.01 -12.43 -7.13
N SER A 141 6.03 -12.13 -8.42
CA SER A 141 7.29 -12.13 -9.21
C SER A 141 8.16 -10.90 -8.95
N GLY A 142 7.59 -9.77 -8.54
CA GLY A 142 8.34 -8.53 -8.31
C GLY A 142 8.52 -7.65 -9.56
N ALA A 143 7.50 -7.60 -10.44
CA ALA A 143 7.50 -6.62 -11.53
C ALA A 143 7.63 -5.18 -10.98
N ILE A 144 8.36 -4.30 -11.69
CA ILE A 144 8.67 -2.92 -11.25
C ILE A 144 7.39 -2.16 -10.84
N GLN A 145 6.29 -2.40 -11.53
CA GLN A 145 5.00 -1.79 -11.22
C GLN A 145 4.50 -2.20 -9.83
N HIS A 146 4.66 -3.46 -9.43
CA HIS A 146 4.33 -3.92 -8.07
C HIS A 146 5.30 -3.31 -7.05
N LEU A 147 6.61 -3.42 -7.31
CA LEU A 147 7.65 -2.93 -6.40
C LEU A 147 7.50 -1.44 -6.10
N SER A 148 7.13 -0.63 -7.11
CA SER A 148 6.93 0.82 -6.91
C SER A 148 5.88 1.18 -5.86
N GLY A 149 4.97 0.24 -5.53
CA GLY A 149 3.93 0.41 -4.53
C GLY A 149 4.25 -0.19 -3.16
N MET A 150 5.38 -0.89 -2.98
CA MET A 150 5.71 -1.52 -1.69
C MET A 150 7.20 -1.53 -1.32
N LYS A 151 8.09 -1.04 -2.19
CA LYS A 151 9.54 -1.03 -1.95
C LYS A 151 9.97 -0.19 -0.74
N ASP A 152 9.10 0.72 -0.28
CA ASP A 152 9.36 1.58 0.87
C ASP A 152 8.92 0.89 2.19
N SER A 153 8.53 -0.39 2.16
CA SER A 153 8.27 -1.20 3.36
C SER A 153 9.56 -1.41 4.17
N LYS A 154 9.47 -1.43 5.51
CA LYS A 154 10.67 -1.55 6.34
C LYS A 154 11.30 -2.94 6.29
N VAL A 155 10.47 -3.99 6.24
CA VAL A 155 10.90 -5.38 6.07
C VAL A 155 10.08 -6.04 4.98
N ILE A 156 10.75 -6.64 4.00
CA ILE A 156 10.15 -7.38 2.89
C ILE A 156 10.51 -8.85 3.00
N VAL A 157 9.50 -9.71 3.12
CA VAL A 157 9.62 -11.17 3.09
C VAL A 157 9.05 -11.67 1.76
N ALA A 158 9.81 -12.46 1.02
CA ALA A 158 9.36 -13.05 -0.25
C ALA A 158 9.29 -14.57 -0.16
N ILE A 159 8.15 -15.14 -0.58
CA ILE A 159 7.92 -16.58 -0.70
C ILE A 159 7.58 -16.88 -2.15
N ASN A 160 8.45 -17.60 -2.84
CA ASN A 160 8.27 -17.92 -4.26
C ASN A 160 8.93 -19.26 -4.61
N THR A 161 8.35 -20.01 -5.54
CA THR A 161 8.94 -21.26 -6.04
C THR A 161 10.09 -21.00 -7.01
N ASP A 162 10.04 -19.87 -7.73
CA ASP A 162 11.10 -19.43 -8.63
C ASP A 162 12.17 -18.65 -7.86
N GLY A 163 13.32 -19.28 -7.64
CA GLY A 163 14.46 -18.70 -6.91
C GLY A 163 15.11 -17.50 -7.62
N GLU A 164 14.83 -17.29 -8.89
CA GLU A 164 15.35 -16.17 -9.69
C GLU A 164 14.32 -15.04 -9.82
N ALA A 165 13.19 -15.12 -9.11
CA ALA A 165 12.14 -14.11 -9.17
C ALA A 165 12.67 -12.72 -8.75
N PRO A 166 12.41 -11.65 -9.54
CA PRO A 166 12.86 -10.29 -9.23
C PRO A 166 12.52 -9.76 -7.84
N ILE A 167 11.45 -10.26 -7.20
CA ILE A 167 11.08 -9.89 -5.83
C ILE A 167 12.22 -10.13 -4.82
N PHE A 168 13.05 -11.15 -5.04
CA PHE A 168 14.17 -11.46 -4.15
C PHE A 168 15.28 -10.40 -4.18
N GLN A 169 15.33 -9.56 -5.21
CA GLN A 169 16.31 -8.46 -5.28
C GLN A 169 16.03 -7.33 -4.29
N VAL A 170 14.80 -7.26 -3.77
CA VAL A 170 14.37 -6.24 -2.80
C VAL A 170 13.92 -6.85 -1.47
N ALA A 171 13.95 -8.17 -1.33
CA ALA A 171 13.51 -8.85 -0.12
C ALA A 171 14.63 -8.90 0.91
N ASP A 172 14.32 -8.55 2.17
CA ASP A 172 15.21 -8.74 3.31
C ASP A 172 15.31 -10.23 3.68
N TYR A 173 14.20 -10.96 3.52
CA TYR A 173 14.13 -12.40 3.75
C TYR A 173 13.48 -13.09 2.56
N GLY A 174 14.14 -14.11 2.01
CA GLY A 174 13.64 -14.89 0.90
C GLY A 174 13.49 -16.37 1.25
N LEU A 175 12.35 -16.96 0.93
CA LEU A 175 12.09 -18.39 1.04
C LEU A 175 11.72 -18.96 -0.32
N LYS A 176 12.58 -19.84 -0.85
CA LYS A 176 12.31 -20.59 -2.07
C LYS A 176 11.48 -21.83 -1.77
N GLN A 177 10.15 -21.67 -1.70
CA GLN A 177 9.21 -22.74 -1.38
C GLN A 177 7.84 -22.48 -2.00
N ASP A 178 7.01 -23.51 -2.09
CA ASP A 178 5.60 -23.35 -2.42
C ASP A 178 4.87 -22.60 -1.29
N LEU A 179 4.14 -21.54 -1.65
CA LEU A 179 3.34 -20.74 -0.73
C LEU A 179 2.24 -21.58 -0.06
N PHE A 180 1.74 -22.62 -0.73
CA PHE A 180 0.70 -23.51 -0.20
C PHE A 180 1.17 -24.37 0.96
N GLU A 181 2.49 -24.50 1.15
CA GLU A 181 3.10 -25.17 2.29
C GLU A 181 3.63 -24.15 3.30
N ALA A 182 4.38 -23.16 2.80
CA ALA A 182 5.07 -22.20 3.64
C ALA A 182 4.13 -21.29 4.43
N ILE A 183 3.02 -20.81 3.82
CA ILE A 183 2.10 -19.91 4.51
C ILE A 183 1.33 -20.63 5.63
N PRO A 184 0.73 -21.83 5.41
CA PRO A 184 0.11 -22.57 6.49
C PRO A 184 1.08 -22.92 7.63
N GLU A 185 2.30 -23.38 7.31
CA GLU A 185 3.32 -23.70 8.33
C GLU A 185 3.71 -22.46 9.15
N LEU A 186 3.90 -21.31 8.49
CA LEU A 186 4.16 -20.04 9.17
C LEU A 186 2.98 -19.68 10.08
N THR A 187 1.76 -19.79 9.56
CA THR A 187 0.52 -19.47 10.29
C THR A 187 0.39 -20.35 11.53
N GLU A 188 0.69 -21.64 11.46
CA GLU A 188 0.61 -22.55 12.61
C GLU A 188 1.55 -22.15 13.77
N LYS A 189 2.73 -21.62 13.44
CA LYS A 189 3.78 -21.27 14.41
C LYS A 189 3.60 -19.89 15.09
N MET A 190 2.60 -19.11 14.69
CA MET A 190 2.28 -17.78 15.28
C MET A 190 1.15 -17.86 16.30
#